data_AF-A0A917Y0M7-F1
#
_entry.id   AF-A0A917Y0M7-F1
#
_cell.length_a   1.000
_cell.length_b   1.000
_cell.length_c   1.000
_cell.angle_alpha   90.00
_cell.angle_beta   90.00
_cell.angle_gamma   90.00
#
_symmetry.space_group_name_H-M   'P 1'
#
loop_
_entity.id
_entity.type
_entity.pdbx_description
1 polymer ?
#
loop_
_entity_poly.entity_id
_entity_poly.type
_entity_poly.pdbx_seq_one_letter_code
_entity_poly.pdbx_strand_id
1 'polypeptide(L)' 'MTTLWVCEKAGGPHRYVSIEPNRDSLDLEPTHYDMKLTEEEFDAAGNLLAETLDHFDVPKREKDEVLDDFMAHKQEVIS' A
#
# COMPACT_ATOMS: atom_id res chain seq x y z
N MET A 1 -7.88 6.37 2.38
CA MET A 1 -7.55 5.18 3.21
C MET A 1 -6.09 4.74 3.08
N THR A 2 -5.34 5.22 2.09
CA THR A 2 -3.91 4.99 1.89
C THR A 2 -3.03 5.42 3.07
N THR A 3 -3.35 6.53 3.74
CA THR A 3 -2.52 7.06 4.85
C THR A 3 -2.44 6.13 6.07
N LEU A 4 -3.52 5.43 6.42
CA LEU A 4 -3.50 4.48 7.54
C LEU A 4 -2.71 3.23 7.20
N TRP A 5 -2.84 2.73 5.95
CA TRP A 5 -2.05 1.62 5.45
C TRP A 5 -0.56 1.95 5.46
N VAL A 6 -0.15 3.10 4.91
CA VAL A 6 1.25 3.55 4.94
C VAL A 6 1.75 3.73 6.39
N CYS A 7 0.92 4.29 7.27
CA CYS A 7 1.27 4.44 8.69
C CYS A 7 1.55 3.09 9.35
N GLU A 8 0.72 2.08 9.13
CA GLU A 8 0.93 0.73 9.68
C GLU A 8 2.19 0.07 9.10
N LYS A 9 2.37 0.09 7.77
CA LYS A 9 3.53 -0.51 7.10
C LYS A 9 4.85 0.14 7.49
N ALA A 10 4.84 1.44 7.76
CA ALA A 10 6.01 2.15 8.28
C ALA A 10 6.24 1.95 9.81
N GLY A 11 5.48 1.09 10.48
CA GLY A 11 5.61 0.84 11.93
C GLY A 11 5.05 1.97 12.82
N GLY A 12 4.15 2.80 12.27
CA GLY A 12 3.50 3.89 12.95
C GLY A 12 2.41 3.46 13.96
N PRO A 13 1.85 4.41 14.73
CA PRO A 13 0.97 4.10 15.85
C PRO A 13 -0.48 3.73 15.46
N HIS A 14 -0.83 3.81 14.18
CA HIS A 14 -2.17 3.54 13.68
C HIS A 14 -2.18 2.29 12.81
N ARG A 15 -3.26 1.51 12.92
CA ARG A 15 -3.46 0.27 12.15
C ARG A 15 -4.47 0.48 11.02
N TYR A 16 -4.29 -0.24 9.92
CA TYR A 16 -5.22 -0.27 8.81
C TYR A 16 -6.16 -1.48 8.95
N VAL A 17 -7.32 -1.23 9.57
CA VAL A 17 -8.30 -2.27 9.91
C VAL A 17 -9.61 -2.06 9.16
N SER A 18 -10.42 -3.11 9.04
CA SER A 18 -11.74 -3.00 8.41
C SER A 18 -12.66 -2.10 9.23
N ILE A 19 -13.58 -1.43 8.53
CA ILE A 19 -14.71 -0.73 9.16
C ILE A 19 -15.89 -1.68 9.44
N GLU A 20 -15.82 -2.93 8.96
CA GLU A 20 -16.81 -3.96 9.23
C GLU A 20 -16.62 -4.54 10.64
N PRO A 21 -17.69 -4.64 11.46
CA PRO A 21 -17.58 -5.23 12.80
C PRO A 21 -17.02 -6.66 12.77
N ASN A 22 -16.08 -6.95 13.66
CA ASN A 22 -15.43 -8.27 13.83
C ASN A 22 -14.58 -8.74 12.62
N ARG A 23 -14.08 -7.81 11.80
CA ARG A 23 -13.13 -8.11 10.72
C ARG A 23 -11.84 -7.31 10.94
N ASP A 24 -10.83 -7.94 11.52
CA ASP A 24 -9.60 -7.22 11.91
C ASP A 24 -8.66 -6.98 10.71
N SER A 25 -8.68 -7.84 9.68
CA SER A 25 -7.85 -7.69 8.48
C SER A 25 -8.66 -7.22 7.27
N LEU A 26 -8.12 -6.22 6.57
CA LEU A 26 -8.57 -5.86 5.23
C LEU A 26 -7.83 -6.73 4.22
N ASP A 27 -8.57 -7.53 3.48
CA ASP A 27 -8.05 -8.30 2.37
C ASP A 27 -8.00 -7.37 1.13
N LEU A 28 -6.82 -7.25 0.53
CA LEU A 28 -6.60 -6.32 -0.56
C LEU A 28 -7.26 -6.82 -1.85
N GLU A 29 -7.34 -8.13 -2.06
CA GLU A 29 -7.97 -8.72 -3.26
C GLU A 29 -9.44 -8.29 -3.43
N PRO A 30 -10.37 -8.57 -2.50
CA PRO A 30 -11.76 -8.13 -2.64
C PRO A 30 -11.91 -6.61 -2.61
N THR A 31 -10.95 -5.89 -2.01
CA THR A 31 -10.99 -4.41 -1.98
C THR A 31 -10.73 -3.80 -3.36
N HIS A 32 -9.89 -4.44 -4.17
CA HIS A 32 -9.47 -3.93 -5.49
C HIS A 32 -10.01 -4.75 -6.67
N TYR A 33 -10.66 -5.89 -6.42
CA TYR A 33 -11.11 -6.84 -7.46
C TYR A 33 -11.95 -6.21 -8.57
N ASP A 34 -12.86 -5.30 -8.23
CA ASP A 34 -13.74 -4.63 -9.22
C ASP A 34 -13.05 -3.49 -9.98
N MET A 35 -11.86 -3.05 -9.54
CA MET A 35 -11.08 -2.02 -10.22
C MET A 35 -10.38 -2.53 -11.47
N LYS A 36 -10.18 -3.85 -11.59
CA LYS A 36 -9.52 -4.49 -12.74
C LYS A 36 -8.15 -3.89 -13.07
N LEU A 37 -7.36 -3.67 -12.02
CA LEU A 37 -6.05 -3.04 -12.12
C LEU A 37 -5.10 -3.91 -12.91
N THR A 38 -4.51 -3.32 -13.94
CA THR A 38 -3.43 -3.94 -14.71
C THR A 38 -2.10 -3.84 -13.96
N GLU A 39 -1.14 -4.67 -14.37
CA GLU A 39 0.24 -4.59 -13.88
C GLU A 39 0.85 -3.18 -14.06
N GLU A 40 0.61 -2.56 -15.21
CA GLU A 40 1.12 -1.21 -15.52
C GLU A 40 0.53 -0.13 -14.59
N GLU A 41 -0.76 -0.22 -14.29
CA GLU A 41 -1.42 0.72 -13.35
C GLU A 41 -0.91 0.53 -11.91
N PHE A 42 -0.67 -0.70 -11.49
CA PHE A 42 -0.08 -0.98 -10.18
C PHE A 42 1.35 -0.42 -10.08
N ASP A 43 2.18 -0.64 -11.10
CA ASP A 43 3.55 -0.13 -11.13
C ASP A 43 3.57 1.41 -11.20
N ALA A 44 2.61 2.03 -11.89
CA ALA A 44 2.45 3.49 -11.89
C ALA A 44 2.14 4.03 -10.48
N ALA A 45 1.29 3.36 -9.69
CA ALA A 45 1.04 3.72 -8.30
C ALA A 45 2.29 3.57 -7.42
N GLY A 46 3.07 2.51 -7.60
CA GLY A 46 4.34 2.31 -6.90
C GLY A 46 5.37 3.40 -7.22
N ASN A 47 5.49 3.80 -8.49
CA ASN A 47 6.37 4.89 -8.92
C ASN A 47 5.95 6.24 -8.31
N LEU A 48 4.66 6.55 -8.32
CA LEU A 48 4.15 7.78 -7.69
C LEU A 48 4.43 7.79 -6.18
N LEU A 49 4.30 6.64 -5.50
CA LEU A 49 4.67 6.51 -4.09
C LEU A 49 6.17 6.78 -3.89
N ALA A 50 7.04 6.20 -4.73
CA ALA A 50 8.48 6.41 -4.66
C ALA A 50 8.87 7.89 -4.85
N GLU A 51 8.27 8.56 -5.85
CA GLU A 51 8.47 10.01 -6.11
C GLU A 51 7.98 10.86 -4.94
N THR A 52 6.87 10.47 -4.31
CA THR A 52 6.33 11.16 -3.14
C THR A 52 7.29 11.03 -1.95
N LEU A 53 7.83 9.83 -1.70
CA LEU A 53 8.81 9.61 -0.63
C LEU A 53 10.10 10.41 -0.88
N ASP A 54 10.55 10.51 -2.13
CA ASP A 54 11.68 11.37 -2.50
C ASP A 54 11.38 12.86 -2.26
N HIS A 55 10.17 13.31 -2.61
CA HIS A 55 9.74 14.70 -2.38
C HIS A 55 9.80 15.11 -0.90
N PHE A 56 9.57 14.15 0.01
CA PHE A 56 9.64 14.37 1.46
C PHE A 56 11.00 14.05 2.07
N ASP A 57 12.04 13.83 1.25
CA ASP A 57 13.39 13.49 1.69
C ASP A 57 13.43 12.27 2.64
N VAL A 58 12.55 11.28 2.44
CA VAL A 58 12.54 10.06 3.24
C VAL A 58 13.87 9.32 3.01
N PRO A 59 14.61 8.92 4.08
CA PRO A 59 15.89 8.27 3.87
C PRO A 59 15.72 6.93 3.14
N LYS A 60 16.75 6.55 2.38
CA LYS A 60 16.70 5.41 1.45
C LYS A 60 16.20 4.12 2.11
N ARG A 61 16.63 3.84 3.34
CA ARG A 61 16.25 2.61 4.05
C ARG A 61 14.74 2.54 4.27
N GLU A 62 14.16 3.60 4.84
CA GLU A 62 12.73 3.70 5.12
C GLU A 62 11.91 3.72 3.82
N LYS A 63 12.43 4.37 2.77
CA LYS A 63 11.80 4.33 1.44
C LYS A 63 11.74 2.90 0.89
N ASP A 64 12.85 2.17 0.93
CA ASP A 64 12.93 0.80 0.45
C ASP A 64 11.98 -0.12 1.23
N GLU A 65 11.94 0.01 2.57
CA GLU A 65 11.02 -0.77 3.43
C GLU A 65 9.55 -0.59 3.03
N VAL A 66 9.11 0.65 2.80
CA VAL A 66 7.72 0.94 2.38
C VAL A 66 7.42 0.41 0.97
N LEU A 67 8.37 0.54 0.04
CA LEU A 67 8.18 0.07 -1.34
C LEU A 67 8.20 -1.46 -1.43
N ASP A 68 9.07 -2.13 -0.68
CA ASP A 68 9.10 -3.60 -0.62
C ASP A 68 7.77 -4.16 -0.09
N ASP A 69 7.23 -3.56 0.97
CA ASP A 69 5.91 -3.91 1.50
C ASP A 69 4.79 -3.65 0.48
N PHE A 70 4.85 -2.53 -0.26
CA PHE A 70 3.88 -2.24 -1.32
C PHE A 70 3.94 -3.31 -2.43
N MET A 71 5.13 -3.64 -2.93
CA MET A 71 5.32 -4.58 -4.02
C MET A 71 4.93 -6.02 -3.64
N ALA A 72 5.07 -6.39 -2.36
CA ALA A 72 4.64 -7.70 -1.86
C ALA A 72 3.14 -7.98 -2.09
N HIS A 73 2.32 -6.93 -2.21
CA HIS A 73 0.88 -7.04 -2.41
C HIS A 73 0.44 -7.02 -3.89
N LYS A 74 1.38 -6.95 -4.85
CA LYS A 74 1.04 -6.83 -6.29
C LYS A 74 0.06 -7.90 -6.76
N GLN A 75 0.32 -9.17 -6.41
CA GLN A 75 -0.51 -10.31 -6.83
C GLN A 75 -1.88 -10.35 -6.16
N GLU A 76 -2.07 -9.65 -5.05
CA GLU A 76 -3.38 -9.52 -4.40
C GLU A 76 -4.23 -8.45 -5.09
N VAL A 77 -3.63 -7.50 -5.81
CA VAL A 77 -4.33 -6.30 -6.30
C VAL A 77 -4.61 -6.32 -7.80
N ILE A 78 -3.72 -6.91 -8.60
CA ILE A 78 -3.90 -7.00 -10.06
C ILE A 78 -4.88 -8.12 -10.44
N SER A 79 -5.62 -7.95 -11.54
CA SER A 79 -6.59 -8.95 -12.03
C SER A 79 -6.78 -8.96 -13.53
#